data_AF-A0A7J9AUX0-F1
#
_entry.id   AF-A0A7J9AUX0-F1
#
_cell.length_a   1.000
_cell.length_b   1.000
_cell.length_c   1.000
_cell.angle_alpha   90.00
_cell.angle_beta   90.00
_cell.angle_gamma   90.00
#
_symmetry.space_group_name_H-M   'P 1'
#
loop_
_entity.id
_entity.type
_entity.pdbx_description
1 polymer ?
#
loop_
_entity_poly.entity_id
_entity_poly.type
_entity_poly.pdbx_seq_one_letter_code
_entity_poly.pdbx_strand_id
1 'polypeptide(L)'
;ASNIYAYLSYYETKVNWFYCPNIRFADKQIVRLQETPDEIPEGGTPHTVSLLMHDKLVDAGKPGDRVEVTGIYRAMSVRVGPTQRTVKSLFKACVL
;
A
#
# COMPACT_ATOMS: atom_id res chain seq x y z
N ALA A 1 -13.63 9.25 -5.67
CA ALA A 1 -13.17 8.16 -4.78
C ALA A 1 -13.59 6.87 -5.43
N SER A 2 -12.64 6.04 -5.84
CA SER A 2 -12.95 4.70 -6.35
C SER A 2 -12.89 3.72 -5.18
N ASN A 3 -13.92 2.90 -5.04
CA ASN A 3 -13.93 1.82 -4.07
C ASN A 3 -13.24 0.61 -4.70
N ILE A 4 -12.39 -0.07 -3.92
CA ILE A 4 -11.69 -1.27 -4.37
C ILE A 4 -12.12 -2.43 -3.50
N TYR A 5 -12.65 -3.49 -4.12
CA TYR A 5 -12.94 -4.76 -3.46
C TYR A 5 -11.74 -5.69 -3.60
N ALA A 6 -11.21 -6.16 -2.47
CA ALA A 6 -10.00 -6.98 -2.49
C ALA A 6 -9.87 -7.90 -1.27
N TYR A 7 -9.03 -8.92 -1.42
CA TYR A 7 -8.54 -9.72 -0.32
C TYR A 7 -7.23 -9.15 0.22
N LEU A 8 -7.13 -9.10 1.55
CA LEU A 8 -5.89 -8.74 2.23
C LEU A 8 -4.90 -9.90 2.09
N SER A 9 -3.79 -9.72 1.37
CA SER A 9 -2.85 -10.83 1.12
C SER A 9 -1.73 -10.91 2.16
N TYR A 10 -1.13 -9.76 2.53
CA TYR A 10 0.02 -9.72 3.44
C TYR A 10 0.25 -8.31 4.02
N TYR A 11 0.79 -8.25 5.25
CA TYR A 11 1.19 -7.01 5.94
C TYR A 11 2.71 -6.80 5.85
N GLU A 12 3.16 -5.64 5.39
CA GLU A 12 4.55 -5.20 5.58
C GLU A 12 4.53 -3.95 6.46
N THR A 13 4.68 -4.15 7.77
CA THR A 13 4.73 -3.04 8.73
C THR A 13 6.11 -2.38 8.64
N LYS A 14 6.17 -1.21 8.01
CA LYS A 14 7.37 -0.35 8.06
C LYS A 14 7.19 0.71 9.15
N VAL A 15 7.52 0.33 10.37
CA VAL A 15 7.75 1.30 11.45
C VAL A 15 9.04 2.05 11.11
N ASN A 16 8.92 3.32 10.72
CA ASN A 16 10.09 4.13 10.42
C ASN A 16 10.76 4.56 11.74
N TRP A 17 12.01 4.16 11.90
CA TRP A 17 12.88 4.56 13.01
C TRP A 17 13.57 5.89 12.67
N PHE A 18 13.33 6.95 13.45
CA PHE A 18 14.29 8.06 13.55
C PHE A 18 14.35 8.66 14.97
N TYR A 19 15.55 8.59 15.53
CA TYR A 19 15.94 8.98 16.89
C TYR A 19 16.11 10.51 16.98
N CYS A 20 15.20 11.19 17.67
CA CYS A 20 15.42 12.51 18.25
C CYS A 20 14.56 12.63 19.53
N PRO A 21 15.11 13.12 20.65
CA PRO A 21 14.54 12.90 21.99
C PRO A 21 13.20 13.57 22.29
N ASN A 22 12.56 14.28 21.34
CA ASN A 22 11.29 15.01 21.57
C ASN A 22 10.33 15.05 20.36
N ILE A 23 10.40 14.10 19.42
CA ILE A 23 9.51 14.10 18.23
C ILE A 23 8.52 12.93 18.33
N ARG A 24 7.23 13.23 18.12
CA ARG A 24 6.14 12.24 18.07
C ARG A 24 6.30 11.35 16.84
N PHE A 25 6.23 10.05 17.05
CA PHE A 25 6.22 9.04 15.99
C PHE A 25 4.81 8.90 15.42
N ALA A 26 4.73 8.62 14.12
CA ALA A 26 3.49 8.30 13.43
C ALA A 26 3.63 6.92 12.78
N ASP A 27 2.63 6.08 13.00
CA ASP A 27 2.63 4.72 12.50
C ASP A 27 2.21 4.68 11.03
N LYS A 28 2.86 3.76 10.30
CA LYS A 28 2.68 3.59 8.86
C LYS A 28 2.70 2.11 8.54
N GLN A 29 1.66 1.63 7.86
CA GLN A 29 1.58 0.24 7.42
C GLN A 29 1.37 0.17 5.92
N ILE A 30 2.10 -0.72 5.26
CA ILE A 30 1.91 -1.00 3.84
C ILE A 30 1.26 -2.37 3.74
N VAL A 31 0.12 -2.41 3.06
CA VAL A 31 -0.67 -3.63 2.88
C VAL A 31 -0.77 -3.92 1.39
N ARG A 32 -0.70 -5.19 1.01
CA ARG A 32 -0.93 -5.63 -0.37
C ARG A 32 -2.31 -6.25 -0.49
N LEU A 33 -3.08 -5.73 -1.43
CA LEU A 33 -4.41 -6.19 -1.78
C LEU A 33 -4.39 -6.94 -3.11
N GLN A 34 -5.11 -8.05 -3.18
CA GLN A 34 -5.39 -8.76 -4.42
C GLN A 34 -6.85 -8.55 -4.82
N GLU A 35 -7.09 -8.27 -6.10
CA GLU A 35 -8.44 -8.13 -6.65
C GLU A 35 -9.28 -9.39 -6.43
N THR A 36 -10.60 -9.22 -6.40
CA THR A 36 -11.50 -10.36 -6.29
C THR A 36 -11.42 -11.23 -7.55
N PRO A 37 -11.47 -12.57 -7.41
CA PRO A 37 -11.38 -13.49 -8.55
C PRO A 37 -12.53 -13.33 -9.53
N ASP A 38 -13.64 -12.73 -9.11
CA ASP A 38 -14.84 -12.51 -9.92
C ASP A 38 -14.64 -11.43 -11.01
N GLU A 39 -13.63 -10.55 -10.85
CA GLU A 39 -13.30 -9.49 -11.81
C GLU A 39 -12.09 -9.85 -12.70
N ILE A 40 -11.48 -11.04 -12.51
CA ILE A 40 -10.29 -11.43 -13.25
C ILE A 40 -10.70 -11.99 -14.63
N PRO A 41 -10.18 -11.45 -15.74
CA PRO A 41 -10.44 -12.01 -17.07
C PRO A 41 -9.85 -13.42 -17.19
N GLU A 42 -10.53 -14.32 -17.91
CA GLU A 42 -10.12 -15.71 -18.06
C GLU A 42 -8.66 -15.83 -18.52
N GLY A 43 -7.82 -16.49 -17.71
CA GLY A 43 -6.39 -16.69 -17.97
C GLY A 43 -5.46 -15.56 -17.51
N GLY A 44 -5.99 -14.51 -16.85
CA GLY A 44 -5.20 -13.42 -16.28
C GLY A 44 -4.55 -13.77 -14.93
N THR A 45 -3.41 -13.15 -14.62
CA THR A 45 -2.83 -13.17 -13.25
C THR A 45 -3.51 -12.09 -12.41
N PRO A 46 -3.91 -12.36 -11.14
CA PRO A 46 -4.53 -11.36 -10.29
C PRO A 46 -3.66 -10.12 -10.14
N HIS A 47 -4.24 -8.93 -10.36
CA HIS A 47 -3.53 -7.69 -10.11
C HIS A 47 -3.43 -7.44 -8.60
N THR A 48 -2.28 -6.90 -8.18
CA THR A 48 -2.03 -6.57 -6.78
C THR A 48 -1.84 -5.07 -6.63
N VAL A 49 -2.60 -4.46 -5.73
CA VAL A 49 -2.50 -3.04 -5.39
C VAL A 49 -1.80 -2.88 -4.04
N SER A 50 -1.00 -1.82 -3.89
CA SER A 50 -0.39 -1.46 -2.60
C SER A 50 -1.22 -0.37 -1.93
N LEU A 51 -1.63 -0.62 -0.70
CA LEU A 51 -2.26 0.35 0.19
C LEU A 51 -1.26 0.86 1.20
N LEU A 52 -1.48 2.09 1.62
CA LEU A 52 -0.73 2.73 2.68
C LEU A 52 -1.70 3.26 3.73
N MET A 53 -1.68 2.63 4.91
CA MET A 53 -2.49 3.00 6.06
C MET A 53 -1.70 3.83 7.07
N HIS A 54 -2.37 4.76 7.72
CA HIS A 54 -1.81 5.71 8.69
C HIS A 54 -2.57 5.68 10.02
N ASP A 55 -1.86 5.95 11.11
CA ASP A 55 -2.38 6.13 12.47
C ASP A 55 -3.32 4.99 12.91
N LYS A 56 -4.61 5.27 13.11
CA LYS A 56 -5.61 4.34 13.66
C LYS A 56 -6.01 3.22 12.70
N LEU A 57 -5.68 3.35 11.41
CA LEU A 57 -5.98 2.33 10.40
C LEU A 57 -4.90 1.24 10.34
N VAL A 58 -3.79 1.44 11.05
CA VAL A 58 -2.75 0.42 11.18
C VAL A 58 -3.30 -0.77 11.96
N ASP A 59 -3.07 -1.98 11.42
CA ASP A 59 -3.48 -3.27 11.98
C ASP A 59 -5.00 -3.51 12.04
N ALA A 60 -5.78 -2.77 11.24
CA ALA A 60 -7.23 -2.92 11.21
C ALA A 60 -7.72 -4.23 10.55
N GLY A 61 -6.92 -4.86 9.70
CA GLY A 61 -7.31 -6.05 8.91
C GLY A 61 -6.29 -7.18 9.01
N LYS A 62 -6.79 -8.43 8.97
CA LYS A 62 -5.95 -9.63 9.01
C LYS A 62 -5.78 -10.23 7.62
N PRO A 63 -4.63 -10.87 7.33
CA PRO A 63 -4.44 -11.58 6.06
C PRO A 63 -5.56 -12.61 5.83
N GLY A 64 -6.13 -12.60 4.63
CA GLY A 64 -7.27 -13.42 4.23
C GLY A 64 -8.62 -12.72 4.33
N ASP A 65 -8.71 -11.57 5.01
CA ASP A 65 -9.97 -10.83 5.14
C ASP A 65 -10.39 -10.22 3.79
N ARG A 66 -11.70 -10.23 3.53
CA ARG A 66 -12.33 -9.47 2.45
C ARG A 66 -12.58 -8.07 2.95
N VAL A 67 -11.94 -7.09 2.33
CA VAL A 67 -12.03 -5.68 2.73
C VAL A 67 -12.40 -4.81 1.54
N GLU A 68 -13.31 -3.87 1.76
CA GLU A 68 -13.56 -2.78 0.83
C GLU A 68 -12.74 -1.58 1.30
N VAL A 69 -11.86 -1.09 0.42
CA VAL A 69 -11.00 0.05 0.73
C VAL A 69 -11.39 1.24 -0.10
N THR A 70 -11.58 2.36 0.58
CA THR A 70 -11.83 3.66 -0.02
C THR A 70 -10.67 4.57 0.31
N GLY A 71 -10.17 5.29 -0.68
CA GLY A 71 -8.97 6.09 -0.50
C GLY A 71 -8.61 6.92 -1.71
N ILE A 72 -7.45 7.57 -1.61
CA ILE A 72 -6.96 8.46 -2.67
C ILE A 72 -5.83 7.74 -3.41
N TYR A 73 -6.01 7.55 -4.72
CA TYR A 73 -4.95 7.06 -5.59
C TYR A 73 -3.84 8.09 -5.72
N ARG A 74 -2.63 7.73 -5.27
CA ARG A 74 -1.45 8.56 -5.31
C ARG A 74 -0.33 7.88 -6.10
N ALA A 75 0.27 8.64 -7.02
CA ALA A 75 1.47 8.24 -7.73
C ALA A 75 2.71 8.60 -6.89
N MET A 76 3.48 7.59 -6.47
CA MET A 76 4.74 7.78 -5.76
C MET A 76 5.93 7.60 -6.70
N SER A 77 6.85 8.55 -6.66
CA SER A 77 8.05 8.54 -7.48
C SER A 77 9.08 7.54 -6.95
N VAL A 78 9.62 6.67 -7.80
CA VAL A 78 10.61 5.65 -7.41
C VAL A 78 12.00 6.08 -7.89
N ARG A 79 12.98 6.09 -6.99
CA ARG A 79 14.39 6.36 -7.35
C ARG A 79 14.97 5.19 -8.14
N VAL A 80 15.82 5.49 -9.12
CA VAL A 80 16.44 4.47 -9.98
C VAL A 80 17.39 3.58 -9.17
N GLY A 81 18.13 4.17 -8.23
CA GLY A 81 19.01 3.47 -7.31
C GLY A 81 19.19 4.23 -5.99
N PRO A 82 19.81 3.61 -4.98
CA PRO A 82 19.95 4.21 -3.65
C PRO A 82 20.88 5.43 -3.63
N THR A 83 21.95 5.41 -4.43
CA THR A 83 22.95 6.49 -4.49
C THR A 83 22.58 7.60 -5.48
N GLN A 84 21.77 7.28 -6.49
CA GLN A 84 21.39 8.21 -7.56
C GLN A 84 20.13 8.99 -7.20
N ARG A 85 20.13 10.31 -7.42
CA ARG A 85 18.95 11.18 -7.19
C ARG A 85 17.95 11.13 -8.34
N THR A 86 18.31 10.53 -9.47
CA THR A 86 17.44 10.39 -10.64
C THR A 86 16.24 9.51 -10.31
N VAL A 87 15.06 9.96 -10.74
CA VAL A 87 13.76 9.35 -10.50
C VAL A 87 13.29 8.67 -11.78
N LYS A 88 12.64 7.50 -11.66
CA LYS A 88 12.01 6.82 -12.80
C LYS A 88 10.81 7.62 -13.29
N SER A 89 10.58 7.63 -14.60
CA SER A 89 9.37 8.19 -15.21
C SER A 89 8.11 7.37 -14.90
N LEU A 90 8.28 6.10 -14.50
CA LEU A 90 7.20 5.25 -14.02
C LEU A 90 6.99 5.44 -12.52
N PHE A 91 5.79 5.88 -12.17
CA PHE A 91 5.36 6.06 -10.79
C PHE A 91 4.72 4.80 -10.25
N LYS A 92 4.96 4.51 -8.97
CA LYS A 92 4.26 3.44 -8.26
C LYS A 92 2.91 3.98 -7.76
N ALA A 93 1.81 3.42 -8.26
CA ALA A 93 0.48 3.72 -7.75
C ALA A 93 0.28 3.10 -6.36
N CYS A 94 -0.22 3.88 -5.41
CA CYS A 94 -0.55 3.45 -4.06
C CYS A 94 -1.79 4.21 -3.61
N VAL A 95 -2.67 3.55 -2.85
CA VAL A 95 -3.86 4.17 -2.28
C VAL A 95 -3.58 4.55 -0.83
N LEU A 96 -3.92 5.78 -0.45
CA LEU A 96 -3.87 6.32 0.90
C LEU A 96 -5.23 6.25 1.58
#